data_AF-A0A4U0R7A9-F1
#
_entry.id   AF-A0A4U0R7A9-F1
#
_cell.length_a   1.000
_cell.length_b   1.000
_cell.length_c   1.000
_cell.angle_alpha   90.00
_cell.angle_beta   90.00
_cell.angle_gamma   90.00
#
_symmetry.space_group_name_H-M   'P 1'
#
loop_
_entity.id
_entity.type
_entity.pdbx_description
1 polymer ?
#
loop_
_entity_poly.entity_id
_entity_poly.type
_entity_poly.pdbx_seq_one_letter_code
_entity_poly.pdbx_strand_id
1 'polypeptide(L)'
;MNRAAENARSARWNLWLGAGTLAFVALCLFVWFPRDIGSGFLQQNLTGRTVPGDSFFPVLLIGLMVPLAVLLIVAQIGARSGKNGEVVGHIGLRNLLFLAQMVVLTGLGLLVMDVTGPALVWATNAVGLSEASGYRAVSATFPFDVSGFFVGGTLLTCGYTFVARHRLRWRDVLIAVVTTAVLIGLFDGLLNDIQLPPNADI
;
A
#
# COMPACT_ATOMS: atom_id res chain seq x y z
N MET A 1 29.13 -24.76 20.20
CA MET A 1 27.73 -24.79 19.74
C MET A 1 27.35 -23.42 19.20
N ASN A 2 26.92 -23.16 17.97
CA ASN A 2 27.10 -23.85 16.69
C ASN A 2 26.68 -22.83 15.59
N ARG A 3 27.59 -21.99 15.07
CA ARG A 3 27.27 -20.98 14.02
C ARG A 3 26.60 -21.59 12.79
N ALA A 4 26.89 -22.85 12.49
CA ALA A 4 26.23 -23.60 11.42
C ALA A 4 24.73 -23.86 11.69
N ALA A 5 24.33 -24.08 12.94
CA ALA A 5 22.92 -24.31 13.30
C ALA A 5 22.11 -23.00 13.41
N GLU A 6 22.77 -21.88 13.69
CA GLU A 6 22.16 -20.53 13.59
C GLU A 6 21.95 -20.13 12.13
N ASN A 7 22.94 -20.33 11.26
CA ASN A 7 22.83 -20.05 9.83
C ASN A 7 21.76 -20.91 9.14
N ALA A 8 21.65 -22.20 9.52
CA ALA A 8 20.60 -23.09 9.03
C ALA A 8 19.20 -22.72 9.55
N ARG A 9 19.08 -22.14 10.75
CA ARG A 9 17.81 -21.60 11.26
C ARG A 9 17.42 -20.31 10.54
N SER A 10 18.38 -19.45 10.24
CA SER A 10 18.16 -18.22 9.48
C SER A 10 17.59 -18.46 8.10
N ALA A 11 18.19 -19.41 7.38
CA ALA A 11 17.75 -19.83 6.05
C ALA A 11 16.30 -20.37 6.03
N ARG A 12 15.68 -20.67 7.17
CA ARG A 12 14.30 -21.15 7.20
C ARG A 12 13.29 -20.05 7.50
N TRP A 13 13.73 -18.90 8.02
CA TRP A 13 12.82 -17.83 8.42
C TRP A 13 12.06 -17.22 7.23
N ASN A 14 12.78 -16.88 6.14
CA ASN A 14 12.16 -16.34 4.93
C ASN A 14 11.19 -17.34 4.28
N LEU A 15 11.52 -18.64 4.35
CA LEU A 15 10.64 -19.71 3.89
C LEU A 15 9.35 -19.78 4.73
N TRP A 16 9.48 -19.76 6.06
CA TRP A 16 8.33 -19.78 6.97
C TRP A 16 7.47 -18.52 6.84
N LEU A 17 8.09 -17.35 6.68
CA LEU A 17 7.38 -16.09 6.50
C LEU A 17 6.63 -16.10 5.17
N GLY A 18 7.30 -16.45 4.06
CA GLY A 18 6.65 -16.57 2.75
C GLY A 18 5.53 -17.62 2.74
N ALA A 19 5.77 -18.82 3.27
CA ALA A 19 4.75 -19.87 3.37
C ALA A 19 3.58 -19.46 4.26
N GLY A 20 3.86 -18.79 5.39
CA GLY A 20 2.84 -18.23 6.27
C GLY A 20 2.00 -17.16 5.58
N THR A 21 2.62 -16.27 4.80
CA THR A 21 1.90 -15.27 4.00
C THR A 21 1.02 -15.93 2.93
N LEU A 22 1.51 -16.96 2.23
CA LEU A 22 0.68 -17.71 1.27
C LEU A 22 -0.49 -18.43 1.94
N ALA A 23 -0.27 -19.03 3.10
CA ALA A 23 -1.33 -19.66 3.88
C ALA A 23 -2.38 -18.63 4.33
N PHE A 24 -1.95 -17.44 4.74
CA PHE A 24 -2.84 -16.33 5.09
C PHE A 24 -3.64 -15.84 3.87
N VAL A 25 -2.98 -15.68 2.71
CA VAL A 25 -3.68 -15.32 1.46
C VAL A 25 -4.73 -16.35 1.10
N ALA A 26 -4.40 -17.65 1.19
CA ALA A 26 -5.35 -18.73 0.93
C ALA A 26 -6.52 -18.70 1.92
N LEU A 27 -6.26 -18.47 3.21
CA LEU A 27 -7.30 -18.30 4.22
C LEU A 27 -8.24 -17.14 3.86
N CYS A 28 -7.69 -15.98 3.48
CA CYS A 28 -8.49 -14.83 3.07
C CYS A 28 -9.35 -15.13 1.84
N LEU A 29 -8.76 -15.69 0.78
CA LEU A 29 -9.46 -15.92 -0.49
C LEU A 29 -10.51 -17.04 -0.41
N PHE A 30 -10.25 -18.11 0.33
CA PHE A 30 -11.12 -19.31 0.33
C PHE A 30 -12.06 -19.40 1.53
N VAL A 31 -11.73 -18.75 2.66
CA VAL A 31 -12.50 -18.89 3.89
C VAL A 31 -13.08 -17.57 4.35
N TRP A 32 -12.29 -16.50 4.37
CA TRP A 32 -12.75 -15.22 4.92
C TRP A 32 -13.62 -14.45 3.92
N PHE A 33 -13.07 -14.01 2.78
CA PHE A 33 -13.78 -13.16 1.83
C PHE A 33 -15.10 -13.78 1.35
N PRO A 34 -15.18 -15.10 1.02
CA PRO A 34 -16.45 -15.69 0.63
C PRO A 34 -17.52 -15.72 1.72
N ARG A 35 -17.14 -15.63 3.00
CA ARG A 35 -18.07 -15.61 4.13
C ARG A 35 -18.49 -14.22 4.56
N ASP A 36 -17.63 -13.24 4.34
CA ASP A 36 -17.80 -11.87 4.83
C ASP A 36 -18.30 -10.90 3.75
N ILE A 37 -17.93 -11.15 2.49
CA ILE A 37 -18.24 -10.26 1.38
C ILE A 37 -19.32 -10.91 0.52
N GLY A 38 -20.50 -10.27 0.43
CA GLY A 38 -21.65 -10.76 -0.34
C GLY A 38 -21.49 -10.65 -1.87
N SER A 39 -20.32 -10.25 -2.34
CA SER A 39 -20.11 -9.52 -3.57
C SER A 39 -18.85 -9.99 -4.30
N GLY A 40 -18.98 -10.36 -5.58
CA GLY A 40 -17.88 -10.88 -6.39
C GLY A 40 -16.86 -9.82 -6.83
N PHE A 41 -15.75 -10.24 -7.44
CA PHE A 41 -14.68 -9.33 -7.88
C PHE A 41 -15.17 -8.29 -8.91
N LEU A 42 -16.06 -8.71 -9.81
CA LEU A 42 -16.84 -7.86 -10.68
C LEU A 42 -18.32 -8.17 -10.48
N GLN A 43 -19.16 -7.15 -10.55
CA GLN A 43 -20.61 -7.27 -10.52
C GLN A 43 -21.23 -6.57 -11.72
N GLN A 44 -22.42 -7.04 -12.12
CA GLN A 44 -23.25 -6.31 -13.08
C GLN A 44 -24.24 -5.46 -12.30
N ASN A 45 -24.20 -4.14 -12.53
CA ASN A 45 -25.22 -3.23 -12.03
C ASN A 45 -26.58 -3.52 -12.68
N LEU A 46 -27.66 -2.98 -12.09
CA LEU A 46 -29.03 -3.05 -12.62
C LEU A 46 -29.15 -2.51 -14.06
N THR A 47 -28.19 -1.69 -14.49
CA THR A 47 -28.08 -1.12 -15.85
C THR A 47 -27.26 -1.99 -16.81
N GLY A 48 -26.82 -3.18 -16.41
CA GLY A 48 -26.06 -4.13 -17.24
C GLY A 48 -24.57 -3.80 -17.39
N ARG A 49 -24.06 -2.78 -16.68
CA ARG A 49 -22.65 -2.40 -16.70
C ARG A 49 -21.85 -3.22 -15.69
N THR A 50 -20.69 -3.72 -16.10
CA THR A 50 -19.74 -4.39 -15.21
C THR A 50 -19.00 -3.35 -14.37
N VAL A 51 -19.30 -3.29 -13.08
CA VAL A 51 -18.60 -2.48 -12.09
C VAL A 51 -17.83 -3.39 -11.14
N PRO A 52 -16.71 -2.95 -10.56
CA PRO A 52 -16.02 -3.78 -9.59
C PRO A 52 -16.82 -3.88 -8.30
N GLY A 53 -16.91 -5.10 -7.76
CA GLY A 53 -17.66 -5.35 -6.53
C GLY A 53 -16.82 -5.10 -5.28
N ASP A 54 -17.46 -5.10 -4.12
CA ASP A 54 -16.86 -4.97 -2.78
C ASP A 54 -15.63 -5.85 -2.53
N SER A 55 -15.50 -7.03 -3.17
CA SER A 55 -14.30 -7.86 -3.02
C SER A 55 -13.13 -7.45 -3.91
N PHE A 56 -13.30 -6.49 -4.83
CA PHE A 56 -12.27 -6.05 -5.77
C PHE A 56 -11.00 -5.57 -5.07
N PHE A 57 -11.11 -4.59 -4.18
CA PHE A 57 -9.95 -4.05 -3.46
C PHE A 57 -9.31 -5.06 -2.50
N PRO A 58 -10.06 -5.78 -1.64
CA PRO A 58 -9.49 -6.81 -0.77
C PRO A 58 -8.73 -7.91 -1.53
N VAL A 59 -9.30 -8.39 -2.65
CA VAL A 59 -8.67 -9.42 -3.50
C VAL A 59 -7.42 -8.88 -4.19
N LEU A 60 -7.44 -7.63 -4.66
CA LEU A 60 -6.26 -7.01 -5.27
C LEU A 60 -5.13 -6.83 -4.24
N LEU A 61 -5.44 -6.35 -3.03
CA LEU A 61 -4.47 -6.17 -1.96
C LEU A 61 -3.85 -7.49 -1.50
N ILE A 62 -4.66 -8.51 -1.21
CA ILE A 62 -4.14 -9.83 -0.81
C ILE A 62 -3.38 -10.49 -1.96
N GLY A 63 -3.81 -10.27 -3.21
CA GLY A 63 -3.16 -10.76 -4.41
C GLY A 63 -1.75 -10.21 -4.59
N LEU A 64 -1.51 -8.94 -4.26
CA LEU A 64 -0.18 -8.32 -4.28
C LEU A 64 0.78 -8.91 -3.25
N MET A 65 0.28 -9.58 -2.20
CA MET A 65 1.14 -10.29 -1.24
C MET A 65 1.71 -11.59 -1.82
N VAL A 66 1.05 -12.20 -2.82
CA VAL A 66 1.49 -13.45 -3.45
C VAL A 66 2.87 -13.34 -4.11
N PRO A 67 3.15 -12.37 -5.02
CA PRO A 67 4.46 -12.27 -5.64
C PRO A 67 5.57 -12.00 -4.62
N LEU A 68 5.29 -11.22 -3.57
CA LEU A 68 6.24 -10.98 -2.47
C LEU A 68 6.56 -12.28 -1.72
N ALA A 69 5.54 -13.06 -1.36
CA ALA A 69 5.71 -14.33 -0.68
C ALA A 69 6.45 -15.37 -1.55
N VAL A 70 6.11 -15.43 -2.83
CA VAL A 70 6.81 -16.28 -3.82
C VAL A 70 8.27 -15.86 -3.96
N LEU A 71 8.55 -14.55 -4.04
CA LEU A 71 9.92 -14.04 -4.12
C LEU A 71 10.74 -14.45 -2.90
N LEU A 72 10.19 -14.36 -1.68
CA LEU A 72 10.86 -14.81 -0.46
C LEU A 72 11.20 -16.30 -0.49
N ILE A 73 10.26 -17.13 -0.96
CA ILE A 73 10.45 -18.59 -1.07
C ILE A 73 11.50 -18.91 -2.14
N VAL A 74 11.38 -18.31 -3.34
CA VAL A 74 12.30 -18.55 -4.46
C VAL A 74 13.71 -18.06 -4.14
N ALA A 75 13.84 -16.87 -3.51
CA ALA A 75 15.13 -16.37 -3.05
C ALA A 75 15.80 -17.35 -2.08
N GLN A 76 15.00 -18.01 -1.23
CA GLN A 76 15.50 -18.98 -0.26
C GLN A 76 15.86 -20.34 -0.87
N ILE A 77 15.10 -20.81 -1.86
CA ILE A 77 15.38 -22.06 -2.59
C ILE A 77 16.58 -21.88 -3.53
N GLY A 78 16.69 -20.72 -4.17
CA GLY A 78 17.77 -20.36 -5.09
C GLY A 78 19.09 -20.00 -4.39
N ALA A 79 19.02 -19.61 -3.10
CA ALA A 79 20.19 -19.45 -2.25
C ALA A 79 20.82 -20.82 -1.97
N ARG A 80 21.63 -21.32 -2.91
CA ARG A 80 22.52 -22.46 -2.72
C ARG A 80 23.23 -22.28 -1.39
N SER A 81 23.06 -23.26 -0.49
CA SER A 81 23.71 -23.41 0.82
C SER A 81 25.10 -22.76 0.85
N GLY A 82 25.12 -21.47 1.14
CA GLY A 82 26.28 -20.59 1.08
C GLY A 82 26.44 -20.03 2.47
N LYS A 83 27.68 -19.97 2.95
CA LYS A 83 28.08 -19.58 4.31
C LYS A 83 27.64 -18.17 4.76
N ASN A 84 26.79 -17.49 4.00
CA ASN A 84 26.29 -16.14 4.17
C ASN A 84 24.76 -16.12 4.34
N GLY A 85 24.20 -17.02 5.15
CA GLY A 85 22.83 -16.82 5.63
C GLY A 85 22.77 -15.47 6.35
N GLU A 86 21.79 -14.62 6.01
CA GLU A 86 21.55 -13.37 6.73
C GLU A 86 21.54 -13.64 8.23
N VAL A 87 22.18 -12.80 9.04
CA VAL A 87 22.16 -13.03 10.49
C VAL A 87 20.71 -12.90 10.96
N VAL A 88 20.16 -13.92 11.64
CA VAL A 88 18.80 -13.85 12.19
C VAL A 88 18.70 -12.60 13.05
N GLY A 89 17.85 -11.67 12.64
CA GLY A 89 17.58 -10.46 13.42
C GLY A 89 17.03 -10.86 14.79
N HIS A 90 17.67 -10.37 15.85
CA HIS A 90 17.12 -10.53 17.19
C HIS A 90 16.04 -9.47 17.41
N ILE A 91 14.99 -9.77 18.17
CA ILE A 91 14.04 -8.73 18.60
C ILE A 91 14.76 -7.84 19.60
N GLY A 92 15.28 -6.72 19.12
CA GLY A 92 15.94 -5.69 19.92
C GLY A 92 15.16 -4.39 19.88
N LEU A 93 15.42 -3.52 20.85
CA LEU A 93 14.76 -2.20 20.94
C LEU A 93 14.93 -1.37 19.66
N ARG A 94 16.08 -1.48 18.99
CA ARG A 94 16.33 -0.82 17.69
C ARG A 94 15.38 -1.29 16.59
N ASN A 95 15.09 -2.59 16.53
CA ASN A 95 14.18 -3.14 15.53
C ASN A 95 12.73 -2.73 15.83
N LEU A 96 12.35 -2.70 17.10
CA LEU A 96 11.05 -2.18 17.53
C LEU A 96 10.90 -0.69 17.25
N LEU A 97 11.94 0.12 17.48
CA LEU A 97 11.93 1.55 17.18
C LEU A 97 11.84 1.81 15.68
N PHE A 98 12.58 1.04 14.87
CA PHE A 98 12.46 1.09 13.41
C PHE A 98 11.03 0.77 12.96
N LEU A 99 10.44 -0.32 13.48
CA LEU A 99 9.06 -0.69 13.17
C LEU A 99 8.08 0.41 13.59
N ALA A 100 8.23 0.96 14.79
CA ALA A 100 7.41 2.08 15.27
C ALA A 100 7.55 3.30 14.36
N GLN A 101 8.76 3.60 13.89
CA GLN A 101 9.00 4.69 12.93
C GLN A 101 8.28 4.45 11.59
N MET A 102 8.29 3.22 11.08
CA MET A 102 7.53 2.86 9.86
C MET A 102 6.02 3.05 10.06
N VAL A 103 5.49 2.63 11.22
CA VAL A 103 4.07 2.78 11.57
C VAL A 103 3.69 4.25 11.67
N VAL A 104 4.49 5.05 12.39
CA VAL A 104 4.27 6.49 12.53
C VAL A 104 4.35 7.19 11.18
N LEU A 105 5.34 6.87 10.35
CA LEU A 105 5.46 7.43 9.01
C LEU A 105 4.24 7.10 8.14
N THR A 106 3.75 5.86 8.23
CA THR A 106 2.52 5.43 7.54
C THR A 106 1.33 6.25 8.00
N GLY A 107 1.12 6.33 9.31
CA GLY A 107 0.01 7.10 9.90
C GLY A 107 0.05 8.58 9.53
N LEU A 108 1.24 9.19 9.53
CA LEU A 108 1.42 10.57 9.08
C LEU A 108 1.11 10.72 7.59
N GLY A 109 1.53 9.79 6.75
CA GLY A 109 1.20 9.81 5.33
C GLY A 109 -0.31 9.72 5.09
N LEU A 110 -1.01 8.83 5.80
CA LEU A 110 -2.47 8.71 5.72
C LEU A 110 -3.18 9.97 6.23
N LEU A 111 -2.70 10.57 7.32
CA LEU A 111 -3.24 11.83 7.83
C LEU A 111 -3.04 12.96 6.81
N VAL A 112 -1.88 13.02 6.16
CA VAL A 112 -1.64 13.97 5.08
C VAL A 112 -2.59 13.72 3.92
N MET A 113 -2.85 12.47 3.53
CA MET A 113 -3.83 12.17 2.47
C MET A 113 -5.22 12.72 2.82
N ASP A 114 -5.66 12.54 4.06
CA ASP A 114 -6.97 12.98 4.55
C ASP A 114 -7.09 14.52 4.60
N VAL A 115 -6.08 15.21 5.12
CA VAL A 115 -6.11 16.67 5.31
C VAL A 115 -5.84 17.44 4.01
N THR A 116 -5.14 16.86 3.04
CA THR A 116 -4.75 17.55 1.80
C THR A 116 -5.96 18.03 0.99
N GLY A 117 -7.02 17.23 0.90
CA GLY A 117 -8.24 17.59 0.16
C GLY A 117 -8.92 18.86 0.71
N PRO A 118 -9.33 18.87 2.00
CA PRO A 118 -9.86 20.06 2.66
C PRO A 118 -8.92 21.26 2.63
N ALA A 119 -7.61 21.05 2.81
CA ALA A 119 -6.62 22.11 2.76
C ALA A 119 -6.53 22.76 1.36
N LEU A 120 -6.63 21.96 0.30
CA LEU A 120 -6.61 22.45 -1.07
C LEU A 120 -7.85 23.31 -1.38
N VAL A 121 -9.04 22.87 -0.94
CA VAL A 121 -10.28 23.64 -1.10
C VAL A 121 -10.21 24.97 -0.35
N TRP A 122 -9.74 24.93 0.90
CA TRP A 122 -9.52 26.14 1.68
C TRP A 122 -8.56 27.11 0.96
N ALA A 123 -7.46 26.61 0.42
CA ALA A 123 -6.49 27.42 -0.33
C ALA A 123 -7.07 28.00 -1.63
N THR A 124 -7.83 27.23 -2.41
CA THR A 124 -8.45 27.72 -3.65
C THR A 124 -9.54 28.75 -3.39
N ASN A 125 -10.33 28.56 -2.34
CA ASN A 125 -11.35 29.53 -1.92
C ASN A 125 -10.71 30.83 -1.44
N ALA A 126 -9.60 30.75 -0.69
CA ALA A 126 -8.87 31.93 -0.20
C ALA A 126 -8.29 32.79 -1.34
N VAL A 127 -7.96 32.19 -2.48
CA VAL A 127 -7.43 32.89 -3.67
C VAL A 127 -8.54 33.28 -4.66
N GLY A 128 -9.81 32.92 -4.38
CA GLY A 128 -10.94 33.23 -5.26
C GLY A 128 -11.00 32.37 -6.53
N LEU A 129 -10.31 31.23 -6.55
CA LEU A 129 -10.30 30.28 -7.68
C LEU A 129 -11.48 29.30 -7.64
N SER A 130 -12.17 29.19 -6.50
CA SER A 130 -13.32 28.31 -6.31
C SER A 130 -14.31 28.94 -5.32
N GLU A 131 -15.60 28.62 -5.50
CA GLU A 131 -16.70 28.96 -4.59
C GLU A 131 -17.29 27.69 -3.96
N ALA A 132 -16.47 26.66 -3.76
CA ALA A 132 -16.93 25.41 -3.19
C ALA A 132 -17.40 25.60 -1.73
N SER A 133 -18.62 25.15 -1.42
CA SER A 133 -19.17 25.20 -0.06
C SER A 133 -18.43 24.30 0.94
N GLY A 134 -17.63 23.34 0.45
CA GLY A 134 -16.79 22.45 1.25
C GLY A 134 -16.13 21.34 0.42
N TYR A 135 -15.23 20.57 1.02
CA TYR A 135 -14.46 19.52 0.32
C TYR A 135 -15.35 18.48 -0.38
N ARG A 136 -16.42 18.01 0.30
CA ARG A 136 -17.33 17.01 -0.27
C ARG A 136 -18.00 17.45 -1.58
N ALA A 137 -18.20 18.75 -1.79
CA ALA A 137 -18.85 19.24 -3.00
C ALA A 137 -17.97 19.13 -4.25
N VAL A 138 -16.65 19.06 -4.08
CA VAL A 138 -15.66 19.03 -5.16
C VAL A 138 -14.77 17.79 -5.10
N SER A 139 -15.03 16.87 -4.18
CA SER A 139 -14.13 15.76 -3.90
C SER A 139 -14.07 14.73 -5.03
N ALA A 140 -15.06 14.73 -5.93
CA ALA A 140 -15.06 13.93 -7.16
C ALA A 140 -14.57 14.71 -8.40
N THR A 141 -13.92 15.86 -8.20
CA THR A 141 -13.47 16.73 -9.30
C THR A 141 -11.97 16.91 -9.26
N PHE A 142 -11.32 16.73 -10.41
CA PHE A 142 -9.91 17.05 -10.57
C PHE A 142 -9.64 18.53 -10.24
N PRO A 143 -8.61 18.85 -9.43
CA PRO A 143 -7.57 17.97 -8.87
C PRO A 143 -7.83 17.47 -7.43
N PHE A 144 -8.99 17.73 -6.85
CA PHE A 144 -9.28 17.49 -5.43
C PHE A 144 -9.41 16.02 -5.07
N ASP A 145 -9.88 15.21 -6.02
CA ASP A 145 -9.98 13.74 -5.96
C ASP A 145 -8.63 13.04 -5.80
N VAL A 146 -7.60 13.50 -6.52
CA VAL A 146 -6.28 12.85 -6.58
C VAL A 146 -5.22 13.51 -5.70
N SER A 147 -5.44 14.76 -5.29
CA SER A 147 -4.46 15.57 -4.55
C SER A 147 -3.95 14.90 -3.26
N GLY A 148 -4.85 14.35 -2.45
CA GLY A 148 -4.50 13.68 -1.20
C GLY A 148 -3.60 12.48 -1.43
N PHE A 149 -4.00 11.59 -2.34
CA PHE A 149 -3.20 10.42 -2.70
C PHE A 149 -1.84 10.82 -3.30
N PHE A 150 -1.81 11.86 -4.14
CA PHE A 150 -0.57 12.35 -4.74
C PHE A 150 0.43 12.83 -3.69
N VAL A 151 0.00 13.74 -2.80
CA VAL A 151 0.87 14.33 -1.77
C VAL A 151 1.28 13.28 -0.74
N GLY A 152 0.32 12.54 -0.19
CA GLY A 152 0.59 11.52 0.82
C GLY A 152 1.39 10.35 0.27
N GLY A 153 1.11 9.90 -0.96
CA GLY A 153 1.83 8.80 -1.62
C GLY A 153 3.28 9.16 -1.93
N THR A 154 3.51 10.39 -2.40
CA THR A 154 4.86 10.92 -2.62
C THR A 154 5.61 11.04 -1.29
N LEU A 155 4.97 11.57 -0.24
CA LEU A 155 5.54 11.71 1.10
C LEU A 155 5.93 10.35 1.70
N LEU A 156 5.05 9.36 1.61
CA LEU A 156 5.32 8.00 2.08
C LEU A 156 6.51 7.40 1.36
N THR A 157 6.52 7.46 0.03
CA THR A 157 7.59 6.88 -0.79
C THR A 157 8.95 7.56 -0.50
N CYS A 158 8.96 8.88 -0.38
CA CYS A 158 10.15 9.63 0.03
C CYS A 158 10.59 9.29 1.46
N GLY A 159 9.65 9.20 2.40
CA GLY A 159 9.91 8.85 3.79
C GLY A 159 10.53 7.47 3.93
N TYR A 160 9.97 6.46 3.25
CA TYR A 160 10.54 5.12 3.23
C TYR A 160 11.92 5.10 2.59
N THR A 161 12.12 5.83 1.49
CA THR A 161 13.43 5.94 0.85
C THR A 161 14.45 6.59 1.77
N PHE A 162 14.06 7.66 2.47
CA PHE A 162 14.90 8.34 3.44
C PHE A 162 15.27 7.42 4.60
N VAL A 163 14.34 6.66 5.16
CA VAL A 163 14.68 5.74 6.25
C VAL A 163 15.56 4.59 5.77
N ALA A 164 15.32 4.07 4.56
CA ALA A 164 16.13 2.98 4.00
C ALA A 164 17.56 3.41 3.64
N ARG A 165 17.76 4.64 3.14
CA ARG A 165 19.05 5.12 2.63
C ARG A 165 19.74 6.16 3.53
N HIS A 166 19.05 6.66 4.55
CA HIS A 166 19.43 7.82 5.37
C HIS A 166 19.81 9.09 4.56
N ARG A 167 19.43 9.14 3.28
CA ARG A 167 19.69 10.24 2.35
C ARG A 167 18.57 10.29 1.33
N LEU A 168 18.08 11.48 1.05
CA LEU A 168 17.10 11.72 0.00
C LEU A 168 17.76 12.54 -1.10
N ARG A 169 17.84 11.99 -2.31
CA ARG A 169 18.31 12.71 -3.50
C ARG A 169 17.11 13.24 -4.27
N TRP A 170 17.32 14.30 -5.05
CA TRP A 170 16.27 14.83 -5.92
C TRP A 170 15.69 13.79 -6.89
N ARG A 171 16.54 12.86 -7.36
CA ARG A 171 16.12 11.71 -8.17
C ARG A 171 15.11 10.81 -7.45
N ASP A 172 15.26 10.62 -6.14
CA ASP A 172 14.35 9.77 -5.37
C ASP A 172 12.97 10.43 -5.25
N VAL A 173 12.94 11.76 -5.06
CA VAL A 173 11.69 12.54 -5.08
C VAL A 173 11.01 12.46 -6.44
N LEU A 174 11.76 12.60 -7.53
CA LEU A 174 11.21 12.48 -8.88
C LEU A 174 10.63 11.08 -9.12
N ILE A 175 11.33 10.02 -8.70
CA ILE A 175 10.82 8.64 -8.80
C ILE A 175 9.52 8.51 -7.99
N ALA A 176 9.48 9.00 -6.75
CA ALA A 176 8.28 8.97 -5.93
C ALA A 176 7.10 9.66 -6.61
N VAL A 177 7.29 10.88 -7.11
CA VAL A 177 6.27 11.65 -7.84
C VAL A 177 5.78 10.89 -9.08
N VAL A 178 6.69 10.37 -9.91
CA VAL A 178 6.33 9.66 -11.13
C VAL A 178 5.61 8.35 -10.80
N THR A 179 6.08 7.58 -9.83
CA THR A 179 5.43 6.34 -9.39
C THR A 179 4.03 6.61 -8.86
N THR A 180 3.85 7.62 -8.02
CA THR A 180 2.52 7.99 -7.51
C THR A 180 1.61 8.48 -8.62
N ALA A 181 2.10 9.30 -9.56
CA ALA A 181 1.32 9.74 -10.72
C ALA A 181 0.90 8.58 -11.63
N VAL A 182 1.78 7.60 -11.87
CA VAL A 182 1.45 6.39 -12.63
C VAL A 182 0.39 5.56 -11.90
N LEU A 183 0.49 5.41 -10.57
CA LEU A 183 -0.54 4.73 -9.79
C LEU A 183 -1.88 5.45 -9.87
N ILE A 184 -1.89 6.79 -9.76
CA ILE A 184 -3.11 7.58 -9.96
C ILE A 184 -3.69 7.31 -11.35
N GLY A 185 -2.90 7.45 -12.42
CA GLY A 185 -3.40 7.23 -13.77
C GLY A 185 -3.90 5.80 -14.02
N LEU A 186 -3.25 4.80 -13.42
CA LEU A 186 -3.69 3.41 -13.50
C LEU A 186 -5.01 3.22 -12.76
N PHE A 187 -5.14 3.72 -11.53
CA PHE A 187 -6.35 3.53 -10.74
C PHE A 187 -7.50 4.41 -11.19
N ASP A 188 -7.28 5.69 -11.46
CA ASP A 188 -8.28 6.60 -12.00
C ASP A 188 -8.80 6.11 -13.36
N GLY A 189 -7.88 5.71 -14.26
CA GLY A 189 -8.25 5.18 -15.57
C GLY A 189 -8.87 3.78 -15.55
N LEU A 190 -8.50 2.91 -14.60
CA LEU A 190 -9.08 1.57 -14.45
C LEU A 190 -10.42 1.61 -13.70
N LEU A 191 -10.64 2.62 -12.86
CA LEU A 191 -11.75 2.74 -11.93
C LEU A 191 -12.63 3.97 -12.23
N ASN A 192 -12.81 4.35 -13.50
CA ASN A 192 -13.62 5.50 -13.93
C ASN A 192 -15.04 5.57 -13.30
N ASP A 193 -15.54 4.47 -12.73
CA ASP A 193 -16.86 4.34 -12.10
C ASP A 193 -16.82 4.00 -10.59
N ILE A 194 -15.65 4.05 -9.92
CA ILE A 194 -15.57 3.83 -8.46
C ILE A 194 -15.12 5.10 -7.77
N GLN A 195 -16.05 5.69 -7.03
CA GLN A 195 -15.70 6.65 -5.99
C GLN A 195 -14.87 5.94 -4.93
N LEU A 196 -13.59 6.31 -4.83
CA LEU A 196 -12.74 5.90 -3.72
C LEU A 196 -13.36 6.44 -2.41
N PRO A 197 -13.49 5.63 -1.33
CA PRO A 197 -13.88 6.14 -0.02
C PRO A 197 -12.89 7.24 0.39
N PRO A 198 -13.32 8.49 0.69
CA PRO A 198 -14.51 8.92 1.44
C PRO A 198 -15.66 9.57 0.61
N ASN A 199 -15.65 9.42 -0.72
CA ASN A 199 -16.58 10.11 -1.63
C ASN A 199 -17.84 9.30 -1.99
N ALA A 200 -17.92 8.05 -1.57
CA ALA A 200 -19.12 7.23 -1.67
C ALA A 200 -19.99 7.49 -0.43
N ASP A 201 -21.07 8.23 -0.61
CA ASP A 201 -22.09 8.41 0.43
C ASP A 201 -22.79 7.07 0.74
N ILE A 202 -23.18 6.93 2.01
CA ILE A 202 -24.23 6.01 2.47
C ILE A 202 -25.58 6.65 2.11
#